data_AF-X0U9Z0-F1
#
_entry.id   AF-X0U9Z0-F1
#
_cell.length_a   1.000
_cell.length_b   1.000
_cell.length_c   1.000
_cell.angle_alpha   90.00
_cell.angle_beta   90.00
_cell.angle_gamma   90.00
#
_symmetry.space_group_name_H-M   'P 1'
#
loop_
_entity.id
_entity.type
_entity.pdbx_description
1 polymer ?
#
loop_
_entity_poly.entity_id
_entity_poly.type
_entity_poly.pdbx_seq_one_letter_code
_entity_poly.pdbx_strand_id
1 'polypeptide(L)'
;MENKFKDVEQEFNQLKQKYRQKKISDREFKDKLKKLRLEDKKGRWWTIGAQTGKWYYFDGKKWAQSKPPSIQEKKAICIYCGFENDLENETCTYCGGSLGGDVSFYPKCGHKLDDPSQPCPYCRVERKTWEKEEEEEEEEEEEEFKDERDFNFIFRFISPVSFLFFTGGLGLIFGIIIGAFIGATDYFSGIVKIMPDFLQKLHGNLIGGIFYGLLGGVFGFIFLGLLGFFCALLMNIILSFIGGIKIKVDKKE
;
A
#
# COMPACT_ATOMS: atom_id res chain seq x y z
N MET A 1 10.56 -28.62 -7.86
CA MET A 1 10.69 -27.21 -8.35
C MET A 1 10.95 -26.24 -7.22
N GLU A 2 10.46 -26.56 -6.02
CA GLU A 2 10.73 -25.90 -4.74
C GLU A 2 12.22 -25.75 -4.40
N ASN A 3 13.01 -26.82 -4.57
CA ASN A 3 14.46 -26.78 -4.31
C ASN A 3 15.18 -25.74 -5.17
N LYS A 4 14.76 -25.52 -6.43
CA LYS A 4 15.46 -24.61 -7.37
C LYS A 4 15.52 -23.16 -6.90
N PHE A 5 14.46 -22.63 -6.29
CA PHE A 5 14.45 -21.24 -5.80
C PHE A 5 15.37 -21.07 -4.58
N LYS A 6 15.38 -22.06 -3.67
CA LYS A 6 16.25 -22.08 -2.50
C LYS A 6 17.72 -22.22 -2.88
N ASP A 7 18.02 -23.10 -3.84
CA ASP A 7 19.37 -23.31 -4.38
C ASP A 7 19.92 -22.02 -4.99
N VAL A 8 19.09 -21.30 -5.78
CA VAL A 8 19.48 -20.02 -6.37
C VAL A 8 19.69 -18.92 -5.33
N GLU A 9 18.91 -18.89 -4.25
CA GLU A 9 19.11 -17.93 -3.16
C GLU A 9 20.42 -18.19 -2.42
N GLN A 10 20.75 -19.46 -2.17
CA GLN A 10 22.04 -19.85 -1.60
C GLN A 10 23.20 -19.46 -2.52
N GLU A 11 23.11 -19.75 -3.82
CA GLU A 11 24.12 -19.37 -4.80
C GLU A 11 24.29 -17.84 -4.90
N PHE A 12 23.18 -17.09 -4.86
CA PHE A 12 23.21 -15.64 -4.85
C PHE A 12 23.93 -15.09 -3.61
N ASN A 13 23.65 -15.64 -2.43
CA ASN A 13 24.29 -15.21 -1.19
C ASN A 13 25.81 -15.45 -1.22
N GLN A 14 26.24 -16.62 -1.72
CA GLN A 14 27.66 -16.91 -1.93
C GLN A 14 28.29 -15.95 -2.96
N LEU A 15 27.59 -15.66 -4.05
CA LEU A 15 28.05 -14.74 -5.10
C LEU A 15 28.19 -13.30 -4.56
N LYS A 16 27.22 -12.84 -3.77
CA LYS A 16 27.21 -11.53 -3.12
C LYS A 16 28.33 -11.40 -2.08
N GLN A 17 28.63 -12.47 -1.34
CA GLN A 17 29.75 -12.50 -0.41
C GLN A 17 31.09 -12.38 -1.15
N LYS A 18 31.29 -13.10 -2.26
CA LYS A 18 32.49 -12.98 -3.11
C LYS A 18 32.65 -11.56 -3.68
N TYR A 19 31.55 -10.93 -4.10
CA TYR A 19 31.57 -9.55 -4.58
C TYR A 19 31.93 -8.54 -3.48
N ARG A 20 31.34 -8.66 -2.29
CA ARG A 20 31.66 -7.82 -1.13
C ARG A 20 33.12 -7.93 -0.71
N GLN A 21 33.70 -9.12 -0.83
CA GLN A 21 35.11 -9.39 -0.57
C GLN A 21 36.04 -8.93 -1.71
N LYS A 22 35.51 -8.27 -2.76
CA LYS A 22 36.24 -7.86 -3.98
C LYS A 22 36.96 -9.02 -4.70
N LYS A 23 36.53 -10.26 -4.48
CA LYS A 23 37.07 -11.46 -5.15
C LYS A 23 36.58 -11.62 -6.59
N ILE A 24 35.53 -10.89 -6.95
CA ILE A 24 34.98 -10.82 -8.31
C ILE A 24 34.64 -9.36 -8.63
N SER A 25 34.80 -8.99 -9.90
CA SER A 25 34.47 -7.66 -10.40
C SER A 25 32.96 -7.44 -10.52
N ASP A 26 32.51 -6.17 -10.64
CA ASP A 26 31.10 -5.83 -10.89
C ASP A 26 30.57 -6.47 -12.20
N ARG A 27 31.41 -6.51 -13.24
CA ARG A 27 31.08 -7.17 -14.50
C ARG A 27 30.84 -8.67 -14.31
N GLU A 28 31.77 -9.35 -13.62
CA GLU A 28 31.63 -10.78 -13.33
C GLU A 28 30.44 -11.08 -12.41
N PHE A 29 30.15 -10.21 -11.44
CA PHE A 29 28.98 -10.33 -10.58
C PHE A 29 27.69 -10.25 -11.39
N LYS A 30 27.57 -9.25 -12.28
CA LYS A 30 26.41 -9.09 -13.17
C LYS A 30 26.25 -10.27 -14.13
N ASP A 31 27.34 -10.78 -14.70
CA ASP A 31 27.28 -11.88 -15.64
C ASP A 31 26.94 -13.22 -14.97
N LYS A 32 27.42 -13.46 -13.74
CA LYS A 32 27.02 -14.63 -12.96
C LYS A 32 25.57 -14.52 -12.47
N LEU A 33 25.13 -13.33 -12.07
CA LEU A 33 23.74 -13.10 -11.66
C LEU A 33 22.74 -13.39 -12.79
N LYS A 34 23.06 -13.05 -14.06
CA LYS A 34 22.21 -13.38 -15.21
C LYS A 34 21.96 -14.88 -15.37
N LYS A 35 22.91 -15.72 -14.96
CA LYS A 35 22.83 -17.18 -15.04
C LYS A 35 21.94 -17.79 -13.94
N LEU A 36 21.68 -17.05 -12.87
CA LEU A 36 20.82 -17.45 -11.75
C LEU A 36 19.32 -17.23 -12.01
N ARG A 37 18.92 -17.00 -13.28
CA ARG A 37 17.52 -16.84 -13.64
C ARG A 37 16.83 -18.19 -13.69
N LEU A 38 15.59 -18.23 -13.23
CA LEU A 38 14.77 -19.43 -13.19
C LEU A 38 13.47 -19.23 -13.95
N GLU A 39 12.96 -20.30 -14.54
CA GLU A 39 11.60 -20.35 -15.09
C GLU A 39 10.72 -21.17 -14.13
N ASP A 40 9.53 -20.65 -13.83
CA ASP A 40 8.54 -21.38 -13.01
C ASP A 40 7.62 -22.29 -13.85
N LYS A 41 6.76 -23.08 -13.20
CA LYS A 41 5.78 -23.97 -13.87
C LYS A 41 4.84 -23.25 -14.84
N LYS A 42 4.68 -21.93 -14.67
CA LYS A 42 3.77 -21.07 -15.44
C LYS A 42 4.50 -20.34 -16.57
N GLY A 43 5.77 -20.67 -16.83
CA GLY A 43 6.59 -20.06 -17.87
C GLY A 43 7.09 -18.65 -17.54
N ARG A 44 7.01 -18.22 -16.27
CA ARG A 44 7.47 -16.89 -15.85
C ARG A 44 8.94 -16.95 -15.47
N TRP A 45 9.70 -15.96 -15.92
CA TRP A 45 11.11 -15.79 -15.58
C TRP A 45 11.27 -15.05 -14.25
N TRP A 46 12.16 -15.56 -13.40
CA TRP A 46 12.46 -15.04 -12.07
C TRP A 46 13.94 -14.70 -11.93
N THR A 47 14.25 -13.65 -11.17
CA THR A 47 15.62 -13.23 -10.83
C THR A 47 15.67 -12.57 -9.45
N ILE A 48 16.84 -12.58 -8.83
CA ILE A 48 17.11 -11.79 -7.63
C ILE A 48 17.71 -10.44 -8.03
N GLY A 49 17.22 -9.35 -7.44
CA GLY A 49 17.74 -8.01 -7.67
C GLY A 49 19.15 -7.84 -7.09
N ALA A 50 20.11 -7.42 -7.93
CA ALA A 50 21.52 -7.25 -7.54
C ALA A 50 21.72 -6.39 -6.27
N GLN A 51 20.99 -5.28 -6.20
CA GLN A 51 21.08 -4.31 -5.10
C GLN A 51 20.16 -4.68 -3.94
N THR A 52 18.90 -5.01 -4.25
CA THR A 52 17.85 -5.20 -3.25
C THR A 52 17.89 -6.58 -2.59
N GLY A 53 18.44 -7.59 -3.26
CA GLY A 53 18.39 -8.98 -2.83
C GLY A 53 16.98 -9.58 -2.82
N LYS A 54 15.98 -8.89 -3.39
CA LYS A 54 14.59 -9.34 -3.44
C LYS A 54 14.30 -10.07 -4.74
N TRP A 55 13.27 -10.90 -4.74
CA TRP A 55 12.79 -11.61 -5.92
C TRP A 55 11.98 -10.69 -6.85
N TYR A 56 12.20 -10.86 -8.15
CA TYR A 56 11.46 -10.23 -9.23
C TYR A 56 11.06 -11.27 -10.26
N TYR A 57 9.87 -11.13 -10.83
CA TYR A 57 9.46 -11.90 -12.00
C TYR A 57 9.29 -10.97 -13.20
N PHE A 58 9.43 -11.51 -14.40
CA PHE A 58 9.19 -10.78 -15.64
C PHE A 58 7.72 -10.89 -16.03
N ASP A 59 7.03 -9.75 -16.12
CA ASP A 59 5.60 -9.67 -16.46
C ASP A 59 5.32 -9.60 -17.98
N GLY A 60 6.38 -9.73 -18.80
CA GLY A 60 6.33 -9.57 -20.25
C GLY A 60 6.79 -8.19 -20.74
N LYS A 61 6.84 -7.18 -19.85
CA LYS A 61 7.29 -5.82 -20.17
C LYS A 61 8.39 -5.33 -19.23
N LYS A 62 8.30 -5.65 -17.94
CA LYS A 62 9.20 -5.19 -16.88
C LYS A 62 9.39 -6.25 -15.79
N TRP A 63 10.40 -6.03 -14.96
CA TRP A 63 10.64 -6.83 -13.77
C TRP A 63 9.81 -6.27 -12.61
N ALA A 64 8.88 -7.07 -12.09
CA ALA A 64 8.03 -6.73 -10.97
C ALA A 64 8.46 -7.49 -9.71
N GLN A 65 8.64 -6.80 -8.59
CA GLN A 65 9.02 -7.43 -7.32
C GLN A 65 7.88 -8.31 -6.83
N SER A 66 8.16 -9.57 -6.48
CA SER A 66 7.17 -10.49 -5.93
C SER A 66 7.82 -11.61 -5.14
N LYS A 67 7.04 -12.34 -4.34
CA LYS A 67 7.52 -13.55 -3.66
C LYS A 67 7.38 -14.74 -4.63
N PRO A 68 8.40 -15.60 -4.79
CA PRO A 68 8.32 -16.75 -5.67
C PRO A 68 7.23 -17.73 -5.20
N PRO A 69 6.64 -18.54 -6.10
CA PRO A 69 5.52 -19.42 -5.79
C PRO A 69 5.79 -20.36 -4.62
N SER A 70 7.02 -20.87 -4.49
CA SER A 70 7.41 -21.75 -3.37
C SER A 70 7.33 -21.11 -1.98
N ILE A 71 7.35 -19.77 -1.89
CA ILE A 71 7.21 -19.02 -0.63
C ILE A 71 5.75 -18.61 -0.39
N GLN A 72 4.96 -18.47 -1.46
CA GLN A 72 3.52 -18.20 -1.36
C GLN A 72 2.70 -19.47 -1.08
N GLU A 73 3.16 -20.62 -1.59
CA GLU A 73 2.47 -21.91 -1.50
C GLU A 73 2.60 -22.59 -0.13
N LYS A 74 3.39 -22.06 0.82
CA LYS A 74 3.62 -22.64 2.15
C LYS A 74 2.97 -21.86 3.29
N LYS A 75 1.80 -21.28 3.07
CA LYS A 75 1.10 -20.52 4.11
C LYS A 75 -0.26 -21.13 4.37
N ALA A 76 -0.45 -21.60 5.60
CA ALA A 76 -1.74 -22.04 6.12
C ALA A 76 -2.30 -20.95 7.03
N ILE A 77 -3.56 -20.59 6.84
CA ILE A 77 -4.25 -19.79 7.84
C ILE A 77 -4.77 -20.76 8.90
N CYS A 78 -4.39 -20.55 10.16
CA CYS A 78 -4.91 -21.34 11.27
C CYS A 78 -6.42 -21.13 11.36
N ILE A 79 -7.19 -22.21 11.24
CA ILE A 79 -8.66 -22.17 11.28
C ILE A 79 -9.20 -21.72 12.64
N TYR A 80 -8.38 -21.80 13.70
CA TYR A 80 -8.80 -21.49 15.07
C TYR A 80 -8.57 -20.02 15.46
N CYS A 81 -7.53 -19.37 14.96
CA CYS A 81 -7.18 -17.99 15.36
C CYS A 81 -6.91 -17.02 14.20
N GLY A 82 -6.95 -17.50 12.95
CA GLY A 82 -6.68 -16.68 11.76
C GLY A 82 -5.21 -16.32 11.57
N PHE A 83 -4.30 -16.81 12.42
CA PHE A 83 -2.87 -16.54 12.28
C PHE A 83 -2.29 -17.27 11.07
N GLU A 84 -1.43 -16.60 10.32
CA GLU A 84 -0.74 -17.16 9.16
C GLU A 84 0.48 -17.97 9.61
N ASN A 85 0.44 -19.28 9.38
CA ASN A 85 1.49 -20.24 9.74
C ASN A 85 2.18 -20.78 8.49
N ASP A 86 3.36 -21.36 8.67
CA ASP A 86 4.00 -22.16 7.64
C ASP A 86 3.24 -23.49 7.47
N LEU A 87 3.08 -23.99 6.23
CA LEU A 87 2.48 -25.32 5.97
C LEU A 87 3.32 -26.46 6.55
N GLU A 88 4.61 -26.23 6.85
CA GLU A 88 5.47 -27.20 7.52
C GLU A 88 5.19 -27.33 9.03
N ASN A 89 4.44 -26.40 9.63
CA ASN A 89 4.12 -26.48 11.04
C ASN A 89 2.95 -27.43 11.27
N GLU A 90 3.13 -28.41 12.16
CA GLU A 90 2.04 -29.32 12.59
C GLU A 90 1.05 -28.62 13.53
N THR A 91 1.50 -27.56 14.21
CA THR A 91 0.72 -26.76 15.16
C THR A 91 0.89 -25.27 14.90
N CYS A 92 -0.14 -24.49 15.21
CA CYS A 92 -0.09 -23.04 15.08
C CYS A 92 0.93 -22.45 16.07
N THR A 93 1.88 -21.67 15.57
CA THR A 93 2.94 -21.05 16.39
C THR A 93 2.39 -20.03 17.39
N TYR A 94 1.20 -19.47 17.13
CA TYR A 94 0.57 -18.49 18.00
C TYR A 94 -0.31 -19.14 19.07
N CYS A 95 -1.26 -20.01 18.69
CA CYS A 95 -2.23 -20.56 19.64
C CYS A 95 -2.03 -22.04 20.00
N GLY A 96 -1.12 -22.76 19.33
CA GLY A 96 -0.90 -24.20 19.54
C GLY A 96 -1.93 -25.14 18.91
N GLY A 97 -2.95 -24.60 18.22
CA GLY A 97 -3.97 -25.42 17.54
C GLY A 97 -3.38 -26.28 16.42
N SER A 98 -3.86 -27.51 16.27
CA SER A 98 -3.38 -28.43 15.21
C SER A 98 -3.72 -27.90 13.82
N LEU A 99 -2.75 -27.86 12.91
CA LEU A 99 -3.02 -27.53 11.51
C LEU A 99 -3.44 -28.78 10.70
N GLY A 100 -3.32 -29.97 11.30
CA GLY A 100 -3.61 -31.29 10.69
C GLY A 100 -4.89 -31.97 11.17
N GLY A 101 -5.64 -31.39 12.12
CA GLY A 101 -7.03 -31.75 12.42
C GLY A 101 -7.31 -32.77 13.52
N ASP A 102 -6.30 -33.47 14.08
CA ASP A 102 -6.62 -34.65 14.90
C ASP A 102 -6.36 -34.51 16.41
N VAL A 103 -5.44 -33.65 16.86
CA VAL A 103 -5.11 -33.50 18.30
C VAL A 103 -4.49 -32.13 18.60
N SER A 104 -5.02 -31.41 19.60
CA SER A 104 -4.46 -30.12 20.05
C SER A 104 -3.74 -30.25 21.40
N PHE A 105 -2.66 -29.49 21.59
CA PHE A 105 -1.86 -29.50 22.82
C PHE A 105 -1.69 -28.09 23.38
N TYR A 106 -1.73 -27.95 24.70
CA TYR A 106 -1.57 -26.66 25.37
C TYR A 106 -0.10 -26.17 25.29
N PRO A 107 0.21 -24.97 24.75
CA PRO A 107 1.58 -24.54 24.46
C PRO A 107 2.53 -24.53 25.66
N LYS A 108 2.03 -24.21 26.86
CA LYS A 108 2.87 -24.02 28.05
C LYS A 108 3.31 -25.34 28.70
N CYS A 109 2.44 -26.35 28.70
CA CYS A 109 2.66 -27.59 29.44
C CYS A 109 2.51 -28.86 28.59
N GLY A 110 2.19 -28.74 27.30
CA GLY A 110 2.08 -29.87 26.38
C GLY A 110 0.90 -30.79 26.66
N HIS A 111 -0.06 -30.39 27.50
CA HIS A 111 -1.21 -31.22 27.84
C HIS A 111 -2.15 -31.35 26.63
N LYS A 112 -2.64 -32.56 26.36
CA LYS A 112 -3.60 -32.83 25.29
C LYS A 112 -4.95 -32.18 25.64
N LEU A 113 -5.50 -31.40 24.72
CA LEU A 113 -6.80 -30.76 24.86
C LEU A 113 -7.82 -31.49 23.99
N ASP A 114 -9.03 -31.65 24.51
CA ASP A 114 -10.17 -32.12 23.74
C ASP A 114 -10.69 -31.00 22.81
N ASP A 115 -10.60 -29.74 23.25
CA ASP A 115 -10.85 -28.55 22.44
C ASP A 115 -9.79 -27.45 22.67
N PRO A 116 -9.27 -26.77 21.62
CA PRO A 116 -8.21 -25.78 21.74
C PRO A 116 -8.58 -24.52 22.55
N SER A 117 -9.87 -24.22 22.69
CA SER A 117 -10.38 -23.07 23.45
C SER A 117 -10.58 -23.36 24.94
N GLN A 118 -10.44 -24.62 25.36
CA GLN A 118 -10.58 -24.98 26.76
C GLN A 118 -9.36 -24.54 27.58
N PRO A 119 -9.57 -24.00 28.80
CA PRO A 119 -8.47 -23.74 29.71
C PRO A 119 -7.85 -25.06 30.17
N CYS A 120 -6.51 -25.11 30.23
CA CYS A 120 -5.81 -26.33 30.59
C CYS A 120 -6.11 -26.73 32.05
N PRO A 121 -6.62 -27.95 32.29
CA PRO A 121 -7.03 -28.40 33.63
C PRO A 121 -5.87 -28.53 34.62
N TYR A 122 -4.64 -28.72 34.14
CA TYR A 122 -3.43 -28.88 34.94
C TYR A 122 -2.63 -27.59 35.11
N CYS A 123 -2.73 -26.67 34.14
CA CYS A 123 -2.04 -25.39 34.16
C CYS A 123 -2.90 -24.29 34.79
N ARG A 124 -3.85 -24.68 35.66
CA ARG A 124 -4.81 -23.82 36.35
C ARG A 124 -4.07 -22.68 37.04
N VAL A 125 -4.10 -21.50 36.42
CA VAL A 125 -3.73 -20.25 37.06
C VAL A 125 -4.67 -20.07 38.23
N GLU A 126 -4.11 -19.96 39.45
CA GLU A 126 -4.87 -19.55 40.61
C GLU A 126 -5.57 -18.23 40.26
N ARG A 127 -6.90 -18.24 40.18
CA ARG A 127 -7.66 -17.01 40.36
C ARG A 127 -7.50 -16.65 41.84
N LYS A 128 -6.43 -15.91 42.16
CA LYS A 128 -6.49 -14.99 43.28
C LYS A 128 -7.54 -13.93 42.95
N THR A 129 -8.29 -13.56 43.97
CA THR A 129 -9.36 -12.57 43.99
C THR A 129 -8.83 -11.21 43.59
N TRP A 130 -9.18 -10.73 42.39
CA TRP A 130 -8.83 -9.39 41.87
C TRP A 130 -9.96 -8.37 42.06
N GLU A 131 -11.16 -8.77 42.48
CA GLU A 131 -12.34 -7.87 42.58
C GLU A 131 -12.26 -6.78 43.67
N LYS A 132 -11.15 -6.64 44.41
CA LYS A 132 -11.05 -5.66 45.50
C LYS A 132 -9.75 -4.85 45.55
N GLU A 133 -8.73 -5.27 44.81
CA GLU A 133 -7.58 -4.42 44.48
C GLU A 133 -7.88 -3.65 43.18
N GLU A 134 -8.76 -4.16 42.31
CA GLU A 134 -9.25 -3.47 41.11
C GLU A 134 -9.97 -2.14 41.42
N GLU A 135 -10.75 -1.95 42.50
CA GLU A 135 -11.41 -0.63 42.71
C GLU A 135 -10.45 0.49 43.16
N GLU A 136 -9.37 0.18 43.88
CA GLU A 136 -8.38 1.19 44.33
C GLU A 136 -7.25 1.37 43.30
N GLU A 137 -6.86 0.31 42.57
CA GLU A 137 -5.92 0.41 41.43
C GLU A 137 -6.62 0.88 40.15
N GLU A 138 -7.93 0.67 39.92
CA GLU A 138 -8.65 1.26 38.77
C GLU A 138 -8.82 2.78 38.92
N GLU A 139 -8.99 3.35 40.13
CA GLU A 139 -9.01 4.82 40.27
C GLU A 139 -7.62 5.45 40.04
N GLU A 140 -6.52 4.77 40.41
CA GLU A 140 -5.14 5.25 40.16
C GLU A 140 -4.64 4.91 38.72
N GLU A 141 -5.01 3.76 38.15
CA GLU A 141 -4.70 3.33 36.78
C GLU A 141 -5.67 3.89 35.73
N GLU A 142 -6.91 4.30 36.04
CA GLU A 142 -7.75 5.05 35.08
C GLU A 142 -7.20 6.47 34.84
N GLU A 143 -6.50 7.08 35.82
CA GLU A 143 -5.78 8.33 35.59
C GLU A 143 -4.49 8.12 34.78
N GLU A 144 -3.78 6.99 34.95
CA GLU A 144 -2.49 6.73 34.28
C GLU A 144 -2.61 5.97 32.93
N PHE A 145 -3.68 5.19 32.73
CA PHE A 145 -3.96 4.34 31.57
C PHE A 145 -5.20 4.81 30.78
N LYS A 146 -5.43 6.12 30.70
CA LYS A 146 -5.96 6.68 29.44
C LYS A 146 -4.89 6.52 28.36
N ASP A 147 -4.82 5.33 27.77
CA ASP A 147 -4.12 5.08 26.53
C ASP A 147 -4.79 5.94 25.44
N GLU A 148 -4.36 7.21 25.38
CA GLU A 148 -4.38 8.05 24.19
C GLU A 148 -3.68 7.25 23.08
N ARG A 149 -4.42 6.33 22.46
CA ARG A 149 -3.97 5.63 21.26
C ARG A 149 -3.93 6.63 20.13
N ASP A 150 -2.85 7.39 20.13
CA ASP A 150 -2.46 8.31 19.09
C ASP A 150 -2.24 7.54 17.81
N PHE A 151 -3.24 7.54 16.94
CA PHE A 151 -3.06 7.07 15.59
C PHE A 151 -2.12 8.03 14.85
N ASN A 152 -0.83 7.73 14.90
CA ASN A 152 0.22 8.50 14.25
C ASN A 152 0.34 8.08 12.78
N PHE A 153 -0.32 8.83 11.89
CA PHE A 153 -0.17 8.67 10.44
C PHE A 153 0.99 9.53 9.91
N ILE A 154 1.90 8.95 9.11
CA ILE A 154 3.00 9.69 8.46
C ILE A 154 2.70 9.84 6.97
N PHE A 155 2.34 11.06 6.57
CA PHE A 155 2.05 11.40 5.19
C PHE A 155 3.33 11.85 4.45
N ARG A 156 3.74 11.11 3.42
CA ARG A 156 5.03 11.32 2.72
C ARG A 156 4.92 11.69 1.25
N PHE A 157 3.78 11.43 0.62
CA PHE A 157 3.66 11.55 -0.83
C PHE A 157 2.22 11.82 -1.27
N ILE A 158 2.07 12.80 -2.17
CA ILE A 158 0.83 13.13 -2.87
C ILE A 158 0.97 12.64 -4.31
N SER A 159 0.03 11.85 -4.80
CA SER A 159 0.00 11.43 -6.20
C SER A 159 -0.31 12.64 -7.12
N PRO A 160 0.63 13.08 -7.98
CA PRO A 160 0.37 14.22 -8.88
C PRO A 160 -0.73 13.93 -9.90
N VAL A 161 -0.82 12.67 -10.36
CA VAL A 161 -1.84 12.23 -11.30
C VAL A 161 -3.24 12.29 -10.65
N SER A 162 -3.36 11.87 -9.39
CA SER A 162 -4.63 11.94 -8.67
C SER A 162 -5.09 13.39 -8.48
N PHE A 163 -4.16 14.30 -8.15
CA PHE A 163 -4.45 15.72 -8.03
C PHE A 163 -4.85 16.35 -9.37
N LEU A 164 -4.20 15.95 -10.47
CA LEU A 164 -4.56 16.39 -11.83
C LEU A 164 -6.02 16.06 -12.15
N PHE A 165 -6.44 14.80 -11.94
CA PHE A 165 -7.81 14.40 -12.24
C PHE A 165 -8.83 15.01 -11.27
N PHE A 166 -8.50 15.15 -10.00
CA PHE A 166 -9.40 15.74 -9.01
C PHE A 166 -9.64 17.23 -9.30
N THR A 167 -8.57 18.02 -9.40
CA THR A 167 -8.67 19.46 -9.68
C THR A 167 -9.14 19.74 -11.10
N GLY A 168 -8.73 18.91 -12.06
CA GLY A 168 -9.26 18.93 -13.42
C GLY A 168 -10.76 18.65 -13.46
N GLY A 169 -11.25 17.68 -12.69
CA GLY A 169 -12.69 17.39 -12.58
C GLY A 169 -13.49 18.59 -12.05
N LEU A 170 -12.98 19.28 -11.03
CA LEU A 170 -13.57 20.54 -10.57
C LEU A 170 -13.53 21.61 -11.67
N GLY A 171 -12.41 21.72 -12.37
CA GLY A 171 -12.25 22.65 -13.47
C GLY A 171 -13.18 22.38 -14.65
N LEU A 172 -13.51 21.11 -14.92
CA LEU A 172 -14.50 20.74 -15.91
C LEU A 172 -15.88 21.30 -15.54
N ILE A 173 -16.30 21.13 -14.28
CA ILE A 173 -17.61 21.60 -13.82
C ILE A 173 -17.67 23.14 -13.87
N PHE A 174 -16.72 23.82 -13.26
CA PHE A 174 -16.69 25.29 -13.27
C PHE A 174 -16.51 25.86 -14.68
N GLY A 175 -15.68 25.20 -15.49
CA GLY A 175 -15.46 25.55 -16.88
C GLY A 175 -16.73 25.46 -17.73
N ILE A 176 -17.55 24.42 -17.54
CA ILE A 176 -18.86 24.31 -18.22
C ILE A 176 -19.79 25.44 -17.79
N ILE A 177 -19.89 25.73 -16.48
CA ILE A 177 -20.80 26.76 -15.96
C ILE A 177 -20.38 28.14 -16.49
N ILE A 178 -19.11 28.50 -16.33
CA ILE A 178 -18.58 29.80 -16.75
C ILE A 178 -18.63 29.92 -18.28
N GLY A 179 -18.26 28.86 -19.00
CA GLY A 179 -18.32 28.81 -20.45
C GLY A 179 -19.75 29.00 -20.96
N ALA A 180 -20.71 28.26 -20.42
CA ALA A 180 -22.12 28.41 -20.80
C ALA A 180 -22.65 29.80 -20.49
N PHE A 181 -22.28 30.39 -19.35
CA PHE A 181 -22.64 31.75 -19.01
C PHE A 181 -22.06 32.78 -20.00
N ILE A 182 -20.78 32.65 -20.37
CA ILE A 182 -20.13 33.51 -21.38
C ILE A 182 -20.81 33.33 -22.75
N GLY A 183 -21.14 32.10 -23.15
CA GLY A 183 -21.75 31.84 -24.46
C GLY A 183 -23.19 32.34 -24.58
N ALA A 184 -23.95 32.30 -23.48
CA ALA A 184 -25.36 32.66 -23.46
C ALA A 184 -25.62 34.13 -23.13
N THR A 185 -24.65 34.85 -22.54
CA THR A 185 -24.84 36.23 -22.05
C THR A 185 -23.86 37.21 -22.67
N ASP A 186 -24.29 38.47 -22.85
CA ASP A 186 -23.43 39.53 -23.40
C ASP A 186 -22.45 40.14 -22.39
N TYR A 187 -22.44 39.64 -21.14
CA TYR A 187 -21.67 40.21 -20.04
C TYR A 187 -20.16 40.23 -20.33
N PHE A 188 -19.65 39.23 -21.05
CA PHE A 188 -18.23 39.06 -21.36
C PHE A 188 -17.88 39.31 -22.84
N SER A 189 -18.62 40.17 -23.53
CA SER A 189 -18.42 40.48 -24.96
C SER A 189 -17.00 40.94 -25.32
N GLY A 190 -16.27 41.57 -24.39
CA GLY A 190 -14.88 41.97 -24.58
C GLY A 190 -13.92 40.79 -24.79
N ILE A 191 -14.11 39.68 -24.07
CA ILE A 191 -13.28 38.48 -24.20
C ILE A 191 -13.60 37.75 -25.51
N VAL A 192 -14.88 37.73 -25.89
CA VAL A 192 -15.37 37.04 -27.08
C VAL A 192 -14.80 37.65 -28.37
N LYS A 193 -14.56 38.96 -28.40
CA LYS A 193 -13.95 39.65 -29.55
C LYS A 193 -12.52 39.20 -29.89
N ILE A 194 -11.83 38.55 -28.95
CA ILE A 194 -10.47 38.01 -29.15
C ILE A 194 -10.53 36.62 -29.81
N MET A 195 -11.68 35.96 -29.77
CA MET A 195 -11.85 34.60 -30.30
C MET A 195 -12.03 34.58 -31.82
N PRO A 196 -11.83 33.43 -32.49
CA PRO A 196 -12.11 33.29 -33.91
C PRO A 196 -13.55 33.64 -34.29
N ASP A 197 -13.76 34.18 -35.49
CA ASP A 197 -15.06 34.65 -36.01
C ASP A 197 -16.21 33.64 -35.86
N PHE A 198 -15.91 32.34 -35.97
CA PHE A 198 -16.90 31.29 -35.79
C PHE A 198 -17.53 31.32 -34.39
N LEU A 199 -16.72 31.47 -33.34
CA LEU A 199 -17.22 31.50 -31.96
C LEU A 199 -17.98 32.80 -31.67
N GLN A 200 -17.51 33.92 -32.21
CA GLN A 200 -18.20 35.21 -32.08
C GLN A 200 -19.63 35.16 -32.62
N LYS A 201 -19.87 34.46 -33.74
CA LYS A 201 -21.20 34.30 -34.34
C LYS A 201 -22.15 33.44 -33.51
N LEU A 202 -21.62 32.58 -32.64
CA LEU A 202 -22.42 31.72 -31.77
C LEU A 202 -22.81 32.40 -30.46
N HIS A 203 -22.17 33.52 -30.11
CA HIS A 203 -22.40 34.24 -28.88
C HIS A 203 -23.82 34.85 -28.77
N GLY A 204 -24.37 34.89 -27.56
CA GLY A 204 -25.66 35.51 -27.27
C GLY A 204 -26.88 34.64 -27.64
N ASN A 205 -26.67 33.35 -27.93
CA ASN A 205 -27.74 32.40 -28.20
C ASN A 205 -27.57 31.10 -27.40
N LEU A 206 -28.63 30.28 -27.34
CA LEU A 206 -28.64 29.02 -26.58
C LEU A 206 -27.56 28.03 -27.07
N ILE A 207 -27.33 27.99 -28.39
CA ILE A 207 -26.32 27.13 -29.02
C ILE A 207 -24.90 27.58 -28.63
N GLY A 208 -24.67 28.88 -28.50
CA GLY A 208 -23.46 29.48 -27.95
C GLY A 208 -23.19 29.01 -26.54
N GLY A 209 -24.21 29.04 -25.67
CA GLY A 209 -24.09 28.48 -24.32
C GLY A 209 -23.57 27.04 -24.31
N ILE A 210 -24.06 26.18 -25.21
CA ILE A 210 -23.61 24.79 -25.31
C ILE A 210 -22.15 24.70 -25.78
N PHE A 211 -21.80 25.37 -26.87
CA PHE A 211 -20.44 25.31 -27.44
C PHE A 211 -19.39 25.90 -26.50
N TYR A 212 -19.68 27.07 -25.91
CA TYR A 212 -18.78 27.70 -24.95
C TYR A 212 -18.71 26.92 -23.64
N GLY A 213 -19.79 26.25 -23.22
CA GLY A 213 -19.77 25.34 -22.08
C GLY A 213 -18.82 24.15 -22.31
N LEU A 214 -18.89 23.51 -23.47
CA LEU A 214 -17.98 22.40 -23.82
C LEU A 214 -16.52 22.85 -23.87
N LEU A 215 -16.24 23.97 -24.56
CA LEU A 215 -14.89 24.54 -24.63
C LEU A 215 -14.38 24.96 -23.25
N GLY A 216 -15.24 25.60 -22.45
CA GLY A 216 -14.95 26.00 -21.09
C GLY A 216 -14.63 24.81 -20.20
N GLY A 217 -15.38 23.70 -20.32
CA GLY A 217 -15.11 22.46 -19.60
C GLY A 217 -13.76 21.85 -19.94
N VAL A 218 -13.40 21.77 -21.23
CA VAL A 218 -12.09 21.27 -21.67
C VAL A 218 -10.98 22.17 -21.17
N PHE A 219 -11.10 23.48 -21.34
CA PHE A 219 -10.10 24.44 -20.91
C PHE A 219 -9.94 24.45 -19.39
N GLY A 220 -11.05 24.42 -18.66
CA GLY A 220 -11.09 24.35 -17.20
C GLY A 220 -10.43 23.08 -16.66
N PHE A 221 -10.71 21.92 -17.27
CA PHE A 221 -10.05 20.66 -16.91
C PHE A 221 -8.53 20.75 -17.09
N ILE A 222 -8.08 21.25 -18.24
CA ILE A 222 -6.65 21.37 -18.55
C ILE A 222 -5.99 22.36 -17.60
N PHE A 223 -6.54 23.56 -17.45
CA PHE A 223 -5.93 24.62 -16.66
C PHE A 223 -5.84 24.27 -15.17
N LEU A 224 -6.97 23.88 -14.55
CA LEU A 224 -6.98 23.52 -13.13
C LEU A 224 -6.28 22.18 -12.88
N GLY A 225 -6.38 21.23 -13.81
CA GLY A 225 -5.66 19.95 -13.71
C GLY A 225 -4.15 20.12 -13.74
N LEU A 226 -3.62 20.95 -14.65
CA LEU A 226 -2.19 21.28 -14.69
C LEU A 226 -1.77 22.05 -13.43
N LEU A 227 -2.56 23.03 -12.99
CA LEU A 227 -2.28 23.76 -11.75
C LEU A 227 -2.21 22.81 -10.55
N GLY A 228 -3.18 21.91 -10.40
CA GLY A 228 -3.19 20.90 -9.34
C GLY A 228 -2.01 19.92 -9.42
N PHE A 229 -1.64 19.50 -10.64
CA PHE A 229 -0.46 18.66 -10.86
C PHE A 229 0.83 19.35 -10.40
N PHE A 230 1.04 20.61 -10.78
CA PHE A 230 2.23 21.38 -10.35
C PHE A 230 2.22 21.64 -8.84
N CYS A 231 1.07 21.95 -8.25
CA CYS A 231 0.92 22.05 -6.81
C CYS A 231 1.33 20.75 -6.10
N ALA A 232 0.89 19.59 -6.60
CA ALA A 232 1.28 18.31 -6.02
C ALA A 232 2.79 18.03 -6.15
N LEU A 233 3.42 18.43 -7.26
CA LEU A 233 4.89 18.34 -7.40
C LEU A 233 5.60 19.22 -6.38
N LEU A 234 5.18 20.47 -6.22
CA LEU A 234 5.75 21.39 -5.22
C LEU A 234 5.58 20.84 -3.81
N MET A 235 4.41 20.29 -3.48
CA MET A 235 4.18 19.69 -2.17
C MET A 235 5.06 18.46 -1.93
N ASN A 236 5.27 17.60 -2.94
CA ASN A 236 6.18 16.47 -2.81
C ASN A 236 7.63 16.91 -2.59
N ILE A 237 8.07 17.99 -3.24
CA ILE A 237 9.39 18.59 -2.99
C ILE A 237 9.49 19.04 -1.54
N ILE A 238 8.49 19.78 -1.04
CA ILE A 238 8.44 20.25 0.35
C ILE A 238 8.45 19.08 1.34
N LEU A 239 7.63 18.05 1.11
CA LEU A 239 7.58 16.85 1.96
C LEU A 239 8.90 16.07 1.95
N SER A 240 9.65 16.09 0.84
CA SER A 240 10.98 15.49 0.76
C SER A 240 12.00 16.19 1.65
N PHE A 241 11.86 17.50 1.89
CA PHE A 241 12.74 18.23 2.80
C PHE A 241 12.38 18.01 4.28
N ILE A 242 11.08 17.90 4.58
CA ILE A 242 10.57 17.80 5.96
C ILE A 242 10.56 16.34 6.47
N GLY A 243 10.58 15.35 5.57
CA GLY A 243 10.50 13.92 5.91
C GLY A 243 9.07 13.40 6.08
N GLY A 244 8.07 14.21 5.73
CA GLY A 244 6.64 13.93 5.84
C GLY A 244 5.96 14.68 6.99
N ILE A 245 4.63 14.71 6.97
CA ILE A 245 3.80 15.30 8.03
C ILE A 245 3.29 14.17 8.92
N LYS A 246 3.47 14.31 10.24
CA LYS A 246 2.87 13.42 11.24
C LYS A 246 1.52 13.99 11.66
N ILE A 247 0.48 13.17 11.58
CA ILE A 247 -0.87 13.52 12.04
C ILE A 247 -1.18 12.59 13.21
N LYS A 248 -1.38 13.17 14.39
CA LYS A 248 -1.94 12.50 15.58
C LYS A 248 -3.45 12.74 15.53
N VAL A 249 -4.23 11.66 15.50
CA VAL A 249 -5.69 11.75 15.55
C VAL A 249 -6.11 11.33 16.95
N ASP A 250 -6.48 12.31 17.77
CA ASP A 250 -7.08 12.05 19.07
C ASP A 250 -8.47 11.47 18.86
N LYS A 251 -8.75 10.38 19.56
CA LYS A 251 -10.09 9.82 19.62
C LYS A 251 -10.93 10.77 20.49
N LYS A 252 -11.81 11.53 19.85
CA LYS A 252 -12.80 12.33 20.57
C LYS A 252 -13.72 11.36 21.32
N GLU A 253 -13.66 11.38 22.64
CA GLU A 253 -14.53 10.65 23.58
C GLU A 253 -16.01 10.94 23.29
#